data_AF-W6QNZ6-F1
#
_entry.id   AF-W6QNZ6-F1
#
_cell.length_a   1.000
_cell.length_b   1.000
_cell.length_c   1.000
_cell.angle_alpha   90.00
_cell.angle_beta   90.00
_cell.angle_gamma   90.00
#
_symmetry.space_group_name_H-M   'P 1'
#
loop_
_entity.id
_entity.type
_entity.pdbx_description
1 polymer ?
#
loop_
_entity_poly.entity_id
_entity_poly.type
_entity_poly.pdbx_seq_one_letter_code
_entity_poly.pdbx_strand_id
1 'polypeptide(L)'
;MPESQFDPALSADLHNKILEYAWTAAGNDLSTLSSTSWWQTSAPVEIDSRLIPNLVSFLRLAKVVSAPVIGSGLCFFYFLHSLQEQTRFFIPQPSKHGVIVLFGYIRLPGRSMLKKLVSSSIRGTELTAFFPDWESLICDCDKSWQWRPLQDILTVYLQMIEDRKVYTSSTPSKFFSWNFETFTKRDVERAVAVFVRLIDAIEQKLPSDSKFTLPSLQTQIDLLYPTAVLGEAYIKEDTFLRSFLLALPNRRLSFRYIAPGVQLQSPSDIADQPFPKLFSDLSNRIDYNEKDPIPLLLFRGEGESKSP
;
A
#
# COMPACT_ATOMS: atom_id res chain seq x y z
N MET A 1 -14.89 -7.67 9.90
CA MET A 1 -15.49 -7.75 8.56
C MET A 1 -15.78 -9.22 8.32
N PRO A 2 -17.00 -9.63 7.94
CA PRO A 2 -17.21 -10.99 7.46
C PRO A 2 -16.30 -11.20 6.25
N GLU A 3 -15.57 -12.31 6.21
CA GLU A 3 -14.76 -12.67 5.04
C GLU A 3 -15.71 -12.85 3.86
N SER A 4 -15.54 -12.05 2.80
CA SER A 4 -16.29 -12.23 1.56
C SER A 4 -15.90 -13.60 0.99
N GLN A 5 -16.83 -14.29 0.35
CA GLN A 5 -16.49 -15.52 -0.39
C GLN A 5 -15.89 -15.14 -1.73
N PHE A 6 -15.01 -15.96 -2.30
CA PHE A 6 -14.46 -15.74 -3.64
C PHE A 6 -15.57 -15.65 -4.69
N ASP A 7 -15.57 -14.55 -5.44
CA ASP A 7 -16.47 -14.30 -6.55
C ASP A 7 -15.66 -14.33 -7.86
N PRO A 8 -15.81 -15.38 -8.68
CA PRO A 8 -15.06 -15.53 -9.92
C PRO A 8 -15.37 -14.46 -10.96
N ALA A 9 -16.64 -14.05 -11.08
CA ALA A 9 -17.08 -13.09 -12.08
C ALA A 9 -16.59 -11.69 -11.72
N LEU A 10 -16.79 -11.28 -10.47
CA LEU A 10 -16.28 -10.01 -9.97
C LEU A 10 -14.74 -9.96 -10.06
N SER A 11 -14.05 -11.03 -9.70
CA SER A 11 -12.59 -11.09 -9.82
C SER A 11 -12.13 -10.94 -11.26
N ALA A 12 -12.82 -11.56 -12.22
CA ALA A 12 -12.50 -11.45 -13.63
C ALA A 12 -12.76 -10.04 -14.17
N ASP A 13 -13.87 -9.41 -13.78
CA ASP A 13 -14.20 -8.04 -14.17
C ASP A 13 -13.16 -7.03 -13.64
N LEU A 14 -12.77 -7.17 -12.37
CA LEU A 14 -11.72 -6.33 -11.76
C LEU A 14 -10.37 -6.54 -12.44
N HIS A 15 -9.99 -7.80 -12.69
CA HIS A 15 -8.77 -8.15 -13.42
C HIS A 15 -8.77 -7.52 -14.83
N ASN A 16 -9.87 -7.68 -15.56
CA ASN A 16 -10.00 -7.16 -16.92
C ASN A 16 -9.91 -5.62 -16.94
N LYS A 17 -10.54 -4.91 -15.99
CA LYS A 17 -10.40 -3.45 -15.87
C LYS A 17 -8.95 -3.02 -15.62
N ILE A 18 -8.23 -3.69 -14.73
CA ILE A 18 -6.81 -3.39 -14.48
C ILE A 18 -5.98 -3.62 -15.75
N LEU A 19 -6.27 -4.69 -16.50
CA LEU A 19 -5.60 -4.97 -17.76
C LEU A 19 -5.87 -3.88 -18.81
N GLU A 20 -7.08 -3.35 -18.89
CA GLU A 20 -7.45 -2.24 -19.79
C GLU A 20 -6.65 -0.96 -19.45
N TYR A 21 -6.49 -0.65 -18.16
CA TYR A 21 -5.61 0.43 -17.72
C TYR A 21 -4.15 0.19 -18.10
N ALA A 22 -3.63 -1.01 -17.86
CA ALA A 22 -2.26 -1.37 -18.24
C ALA A 22 -2.02 -1.26 -19.75
N TRP A 23 -2.99 -1.69 -20.56
CA TRP A 23 -2.91 -1.71 -22.01
C TRP A 23 -2.86 -0.30 -22.60
N THR A 24 -3.81 0.55 -22.19
CA THR A 24 -3.88 1.96 -22.59
C THR A 24 -2.67 2.74 -22.10
N ALA A 25 -2.21 2.46 -20.88
CA ALA A 25 -1.00 3.05 -20.33
C ALA A 25 0.28 2.72 -21.10
N ALA A 26 0.36 1.52 -21.67
CA ALA A 26 1.47 1.13 -22.54
C ALA A 26 1.39 1.81 -23.94
N GLY A 27 0.45 2.72 -24.15
CA GLY A 27 0.28 3.48 -25.39
C GLY A 27 -0.54 2.75 -26.46
N ASN A 28 -1.17 1.63 -26.12
CA ASN A 28 -1.98 0.87 -27.07
C ASN A 28 -3.43 1.36 -27.09
N ASP A 29 -4.07 1.25 -28.24
CA ASP A 29 -5.51 1.53 -28.35
C ASP A 29 -6.34 0.39 -27.75
N LEU A 30 -7.39 0.74 -27.01
CA LEU A 30 -8.22 -0.23 -26.29
C LEU A 30 -8.92 -1.21 -27.25
N SER A 31 -9.24 -0.80 -28.48
CA SER A 31 -9.87 -1.67 -29.48
C SER A 31 -8.95 -2.81 -29.96
N THR A 32 -7.64 -2.66 -29.75
CA THR A 32 -6.63 -3.68 -30.10
C THR A 32 -6.41 -4.71 -28.98
N LEU A 33 -7.00 -4.50 -27.81
CA LEU A 33 -6.90 -5.44 -26.70
C LEU A 33 -7.65 -6.74 -27.06
N SER A 34 -6.94 -7.85 -27.02
CA SER A 34 -7.51 -9.17 -27.28
C SER A 34 -8.68 -9.48 -26.34
N SER A 35 -9.76 -10.02 -26.91
CA SER A 35 -10.88 -10.59 -26.14
C SER A 35 -10.61 -12.02 -25.66
N THR A 36 -9.41 -12.56 -25.91
CA THR A 36 -9.07 -13.94 -25.57
C THR A 36 -8.85 -14.09 -24.06
N SER A 37 -9.53 -15.09 -23.48
CA SER A 37 -9.35 -15.47 -22.09
C SER A 37 -8.08 -16.29 -21.87
N TRP A 38 -7.62 -16.34 -20.62
CA TRP A 38 -6.56 -17.24 -20.18
C TRP A 38 -6.87 -18.68 -20.57
N TRP A 39 -8.11 -19.13 -20.32
CA TRP A 39 -8.53 -20.50 -20.62
C TRP A 39 -8.42 -20.82 -22.12
N GLN A 40 -8.85 -19.92 -23.00
CA GLN A 40 -8.72 -20.12 -24.45
C GLN A 40 -7.27 -20.19 -24.93
N THR A 41 -6.35 -19.54 -24.22
CA THR A 41 -4.93 -19.45 -24.62
C THR A 41 -4.09 -20.58 -24.06
N SER A 42 -4.42 -21.06 -22.86
CA SER A 42 -3.55 -21.91 -22.03
C SER A 42 -4.16 -23.24 -21.59
N ALA A 43 -5.39 -23.59 -22.00
CA ALA A 43 -6.02 -24.84 -21.56
C ALA A 43 -5.66 -26.05 -22.44
N PRO A 44 -4.95 -27.06 -21.88
CA PRO A 44 -5.17 -28.46 -22.20
C PRO A 44 -6.09 -29.13 -21.16
N VAL A 45 -6.67 -30.26 -21.58
CA VAL A 45 -7.72 -31.05 -20.89
C VAL A 45 -7.36 -31.46 -19.45
N GLU A 46 -6.06 -31.56 -19.09
CA GLU A 46 -5.61 -32.12 -17.80
C GLU A 46 -5.60 -31.12 -16.62
N ILE A 47 -5.66 -29.80 -16.86
CA ILE A 47 -5.60 -28.80 -15.78
C ILE A 47 -6.89 -28.75 -14.96
N ASP A 48 -8.05 -29.00 -15.60
CA ASP A 48 -9.37 -28.83 -14.99
C ASP A 48 -9.50 -29.65 -13.69
N SER A 49 -8.95 -30.88 -13.70
CA SER A 49 -8.97 -31.79 -12.53
C SER A 49 -8.17 -31.30 -11.31
N ARG A 50 -7.26 -30.33 -11.48
CA ARG A 50 -6.35 -29.84 -10.43
C ARG A 50 -6.76 -28.49 -9.85
N LEU A 51 -7.72 -27.81 -10.46
CA LEU A 51 -8.17 -26.47 -10.05
C LEU A 51 -9.54 -26.56 -9.39
N ILE A 52 -9.78 -25.70 -8.41
CA ILE A 52 -11.12 -25.54 -7.84
C ILE A 52 -12.09 -24.93 -8.88
N PRO A 53 -13.38 -25.31 -8.89
CA PRO A 53 -14.34 -24.88 -9.91
C PRO A 53 -14.46 -23.35 -10.04
N ASN A 54 -14.44 -22.63 -8.93
CA ASN A 54 -14.51 -21.17 -8.94
C ASN A 54 -13.27 -20.53 -9.58
N LEU A 55 -12.09 -21.13 -9.42
CA LEU A 55 -10.88 -20.64 -10.09
C LEU A 55 -10.95 -20.90 -11.60
N VAL A 56 -11.49 -22.06 -12.01
CA VAL A 56 -11.77 -22.34 -13.43
C VAL A 56 -12.73 -21.30 -14.02
N SER A 57 -13.81 -20.98 -13.31
CA SER A 57 -14.76 -19.94 -13.72
C SER A 57 -14.08 -18.58 -13.90
N PHE A 58 -13.20 -18.18 -12.99
CA PHE A 58 -12.41 -16.95 -13.12
C PHE A 58 -11.51 -16.99 -14.36
N LEU A 59 -10.74 -18.07 -14.56
CA LEU A 59 -9.78 -18.19 -15.67
C LEU A 59 -10.46 -18.25 -17.05
N ARG A 60 -11.71 -18.72 -17.13
CA ARG A 60 -12.53 -18.67 -18.35
C ARG A 60 -12.96 -17.26 -18.73
N LEU A 61 -13.03 -16.34 -17.76
CA LEU A 61 -13.46 -14.96 -17.95
C LEU A 61 -12.30 -13.95 -18.00
N ALA A 62 -11.19 -14.25 -17.32
CA ALA A 62 -10.03 -13.38 -17.22
C ALA A 62 -9.29 -13.30 -18.57
N LYS A 63 -9.20 -12.10 -19.14
CA LYS A 63 -8.48 -11.80 -20.38
C LYS A 63 -6.97 -11.87 -20.17
N VAL A 64 -6.27 -12.24 -21.23
CA VAL A 64 -4.80 -12.23 -21.29
C VAL A 64 -4.31 -11.57 -22.56
N VAL A 65 -3.09 -11.06 -22.50
CA VAL A 65 -2.35 -10.58 -23.67
C VAL A 65 -1.31 -11.63 -24.01
N SER A 66 -1.36 -12.17 -25.22
CA SER A 66 -0.33 -13.08 -25.73
C SER A 66 1.03 -12.40 -25.62
N ALA A 67 1.98 -13.09 -24.97
CA ALA A 67 3.31 -12.61 -24.56
C ALA A 67 3.74 -11.36 -25.34
N PRO A 68 3.62 -10.17 -24.74
CA PRO A 68 3.88 -8.96 -25.47
C PRO A 68 5.38 -8.97 -25.79
N VAL A 69 5.73 -8.58 -27.03
CA VAL A 69 7.10 -8.63 -27.57
C VAL A 69 8.09 -8.13 -26.51
N ILE A 70 9.25 -8.79 -26.35
CA ILE A 70 10.31 -8.34 -25.44
C ILE A 70 10.53 -6.83 -25.67
N GLY A 71 10.28 -6.00 -24.65
CA GLY A 71 10.34 -4.54 -24.76
C GLY A 71 9.01 -3.81 -24.92
N SER A 72 7.87 -4.52 -24.95
CA SER A 72 6.52 -3.95 -25.00
C SER A 72 6.12 -3.08 -23.81
N GLY A 73 6.86 -3.16 -22.70
CA GLY A 73 6.61 -2.36 -21.49
C GLY A 73 5.28 -2.67 -20.78
N LEU A 74 4.52 -3.68 -21.22
CA LEU A 74 3.23 -4.02 -20.64
C LEU A 74 3.42 -4.75 -19.31
N CYS A 75 3.03 -4.09 -18.22
CA CYS A 75 2.96 -4.65 -16.88
C CYS A 75 1.51 -4.57 -16.44
N PHE A 76 0.90 -5.66 -15.98
CA PHE A 76 -0.48 -5.69 -15.48
C PHE A 76 -0.72 -4.69 -14.34
N PHE A 77 0.24 -4.59 -13.40
CA PHE A 77 0.21 -3.62 -12.32
C PHE A 77 1.65 -3.23 -11.97
N TYR A 78 1.86 -2.21 -11.12
CA TYR A 78 3.18 -1.62 -10.81
C TYR A 78 4.32 -2.62 -10.60
N PHE A 79 4.01 -3.83 -10.13
CA PHE A 79 4.97 -4.91 -9.99
C PHE A 79 4.61 -6.26 -10.63
N LEU A 80 3.44 -6.37 -11.25
CA LEU A 80 2.90 -7.63 -11.78
C LEU A 80 2.92 -7.60 -13.30
N HIS A 81 3.33 -8.70 -13.93
CA HIS A 81 3.41 -8.76 -15.38
C HIS A 81 2.06 -9.10 -16.02
N SER A 82 1.54 -10.29 -15.74
CA SER A 82 0.25 -10.81 -16.23
C SER A 82 -0.07 -12.09 -15.46
N LEU A 83 -1.25 -12.67 -15.73
CA LEU A 83 -1.51 -14.05 -15.34
C LEU A 83 -0.39 -14.96 -15.89
N GLN A 84 0.04 -15.92 -15.07
CA GLN A 84 1.09 -16.87 -15.43
C GLN A 84 0.66 -17.78 -16.56
N GLU A 85 1.61 -18.25 -17.35
CA GLU A 85 1.38 -19.34 -18.29
C GLU A 85 1.20 -20.67 -17.55
N GLN A 86 0.53 -21.64 -18.18
CA GLN A 86 0.29 -22.97 -17.61
C GLN A 86 1.54 -23.60 -16.98
N THR A 87 2.69 -23.51 -17.64
CA THR A 87 3.94 -24.15 -17.21
C THR A 87 4.49 -23.57 -15.90
N ARG A 88 4.03 -22.37 -15.52
CA ARG A 88 4.46 -21.63 -14.32
C ARG A 88 3.36 -21.51 -13.26
N PHE A 89 2.16 -21.98 -13.56
CA PHE A 89 1.01 -22.02 -12.64
C PHE A 89 1.29 -22.96 -11.45
N PHE A 90 1.90 -24.11 -11.73
CA PHE A 90 2.25 -25.11 -10.74
C PHE A 90 3.74 -25.07 -10.47
N ILE A 91 4.14 -24.71 -9.25
CA ILE A 91 5.55 -24.78 -8.85
C ILE A 91 5.90 -26.25 -8.59
N PRO A 92 6.88 -26.83 -9.31
CA PRO A 92 7.24 -28.23 -9.14
C PRO A 92 8.25 -28.42 -7.99
N GLN A 93 7.94 -28.07 -6.72
CA GLN A 93 8.74 -28.47 -5.54
C GLN A 93 8.15 -28.10 -4.14
N PRO A 94 8.71 -28.62 -3.01
CA PRO A 94 8.04 -29.47 -2.04
C PRO A 94 7.36 -28.70 -0.90
N SER A 95 6.64 -27.62 -1.18
CA SER A 95 5.80 -27.04 -0.12
C SER A 95 4.75 -28.08 0.27
N LYS A 96 4.65 -28.40 1.57
CA LYS A 96 3.60 -29.29 2.15
C LYS A 96 2.16 -28.82 1.86
N HIS A 97 2.02 -27.71 1.15
CA HIS A 97 0.81 -26.99 0.84
C HIS A 97 0.82 -26.78 -0.67
N GLY A 98 -0.12 -27.42 -1.38
CA GLY A 98 -0.29 -27.21 -2.80
C GLY A 98 -0.76 -25.77 -3.04
N VAL A 99 0.05 -24.98 -3.73
CA VAL A 99 -0.20 -23.57 -3.94
C VAL A 99 -0.02 -23.27 -5.43
N ILE A 100 -0.83 -22.33 -5.95
CA ILE A 100 -0.84 -21.94 -7.36
C ILE A 100 -0.42 -20.47 -7.47
N VAL A 101 0.46 -20.17 -8.42
CA VAL A 101 0.86 -18.79 -8.68
C VAL A 101 0.01 -18.22 -9.80
N LEU A 102 -0.89 -17.29 -9.48
CA LEU A 102 -1.73 -16.63 -10.48
C LEU A 102 -0.96 -15.54 -11.22
N PHE A 103 -0.22 -14.68 -10.51
CA PHE A 103 0.52 -13.57 -11.10
C PHE A 103 2.00 -13.64 -10.71
N GLY A 104 2.85 -13.42 -11.71
CA GLY A 104 4.29 -13.34 -11.53
C GLY A 104 4.80 -11.92 -11.68
N TYR A 105 6.07 -11.75 -11.31
CA TYR A 105 6.72 -10.46 -11.19
C TYR A 105 7.81 -10.30 -12.24
N ILE A 106 8.15 -9.04 -12.51
CA ILE A 106 9.18 -8.68 -13.49
C ILE A 106 10.56 -8.83 -12.85
N ARG A 107 11.40 -9.70 -13.41
CA ARG A 107 12.79 -9.83 -12.96
C ARG A 107 13.55 -8.54 -13.28
N LEU A 108 13.86 -7.75 -12.25
CA LEU A 108 14.71 -6.58 -12.39
C LEU A 108 16.19 -7.00 -12.48
N PRO A 109 16.97 -6.50 -13.47
CA PRO A 109 18.42 -6.68 -13.48
C PRO A 109 19.04 -6.06 -12.22
N GLY A 110 19.81 -6.83 -11.45
CA GLY A 110 20.60 -6.33 -10.32
C GLY A 110 19.87 -6.15 -8.98
N ARG A 111 18.57 -6.46 -8.86
CA ARG A 111 17.88 -6.56 -7.56
C ARG A 111 17.36 -7.98 -7.32
N SER A 112 17.93 -8.65 -6.32
CA SER A 112 17.53 -9.98 -5.84
C SER A 112 16.29 -9.91 -4.92
N MET A 113 15.18 -9.35 -5.37
CA MET A 113 13.89 -9.51 -4.67
C MET A 113 12.79 -9.85 -5.66
N LEU A 114 12.32 -11.10 -5.58
CA LEU A 114 11.25 -11.66 -6.41
C LEU A 114 9.94 -11.65 -5.62
N LYS A 115 9.19 -10.55 -5.62
CA LYS A 115 7.83 -10.55 -5.04
C LYS A 115 6.88 -11.40 -5.91
N LYS A 116 5.84 -12.03 -5.37
CA LYS A 116 4.89 -12.89 -6.11
C LYS A 116 3.47 -12.74 -5.53
N LEU A 117 2.44 -12.77 -6.35
CA LEU A 117 1.06 -12.89 -5.86
C LEU A 117 0.61 -14.34 -6.04
N VAL A 118 0.23 -14.98 -4.94
CA VAL A 118 0.09 -16.42 -4.88
C VAL A 118 -1.27 -16.79 -4.30
N SER A 119 -1.97 -17.70 -4.99
CA SER A 119 -3.29 -18.19 -4.59
C SER A 119 -3.19 -19.62 -4.07
N SER A 120 -3.72 -19.88 -2.88
CA SER A 120 -3.71 -21.22 -2.29
C SER A 120 -4.88 -22.04 -2.85
N SER A 121 -4.78 -22.52 -4.08
CA SER A 121 -5.89 -23.25 -4.70
C SER A 121 -6.06 -24.69 -4.17
N ILE A 122 -5.04 -25.34 -3.60
CA ILE A 122 -5.09 -26.81 -3.40
C ILE A 122 -5.68 -27.23 -2.03
N ARG A 123 -5.98 -26.31 -1.09
CA ARG A 123 -6.63 -26.65 0.19
C ARG A 123 -8.10 -26.26 0.31
N GLY A 124 -8.79 -25.98 -0.82
CA GLY A 124 -10.22 -25.63 -0.80
C GLY A 124 -10.54 -24.27 -0.17
N THR A 125 -9.51 -23.50 0.21
CA THR A 125 -9.64 -22.11 0.64
C THR A 125 -9.52 -21.25 -0.61
N GLU A 126 -10.59 -20.58 -1.02
CA GLU A 126 -10.67 -19.74 -2.22
C GLU A 126 -9.97 -18.38 -2.00
N LEU A 127 -8.78 -18.42 -1.40
CA LEU A 127 -8.07 -17.27 -0.90
C LEU A 127 -6.72 -17.09 -1.61
N THR A 128 -6.30 -15.84 -1.62
CA THR A 128 -5.09 -15.34 -2.26
C THR A 128 -4.34 -14.46 -1.27
N ALA A 129 -3.01 -14.49 -1.34
CA ALA A 129 -2.16 -13.63 -0.54
C ALA A 129 -1.00 -13.09 -1.38
N PHE A 130 -0.58 -11.87 -1.04
CA PHE A 130 0.61 -11.25 -1.63
C PHE A 130 1.86 -11.70 -0.87
N PHE A 131 2.87 -12.17 -1.60
CA PHE A 131 4.14 -12.59 -1.04
C PHE A 131 5.26 -11.65 -1.50
N PRO A 132 6.02 -11.04 -0.57
CA PRO A 132 7.08 -10.11 -0.92
C PRO A 132 8.34 -10.79 -1.48
N ASP A 133 8.56 -12.08 -1.21
CA ASP A 133 9.66 -12.85 -1.80
C ASP A 133 9.32 -14.35 -1.90
N TRP A 134 10.13 -15.09 -2.68
CA TRP A 134 9.95 -16.53 -2.88
C TRP A 134 10.39 -17.36 -1.66
N GLU A 135 11.28 -16.84 -0.81
CA GLU A 135 11.78 -17.51 0.40
C GLU A 135 10.69 -17.56 1.46
N SER A 136 9.86 -16.51 1.53
CA SER A 136 8.64 -16.40 2.33
C SER A 136 7.59 -17.44 1.98
N LEU A 137 7.65 -18.02 0.78
CA LEU A 137 6.76 -19.12 0.36
C LEU A 137 7.23 -20.49 0.91
N ILE A 138 8.54 -20.62 1.19
CA ILE A 138 9.19 -21.89 1.51
C ILE A 138 9.33 -22.09 3.02
N CYS A 139 9.50 -21.02 3.79
CA CYS A 139 9.55 -21.07 5.24
C CYS A 139 8.13 -21.25 5.83
N ASP A 140 7.92 -22.34 6.60
CA ASP A 140 6.64 -22.80 7.16
C ASP A 140 5.62 -21.69 7.51
N CYS A 141 4.49 -21.72 6.79
CA CYS A 141 3.44 -20.71 6.78
C CYS A 141 2.40 -20.84 7.92
N ASP A 142 2.84 -21.00 9.17
CA ASP A 142 1.95 -20.92 10.35
C ASP A 142 1.84 -19.48 10.92
N LYS A 143 2.42 -18.48 10.24
CA LYS A 143 2.31 -17.07 10.64
C LYS A 143 1.52 -16.24 9.64
N SER A 144 0.36 -15.76 10.10
CA SER A 144 -0.20 -14.41 9.89
C SER A 144 -0.31 -13.80 8.48
N TRP A 145 -0.29 -14.58 7.40
CA TRP A 145 -0.61 -14.02 6.09
C TRP A 145 -2.08 -13.60 6.03
N GLN A 146 -2.35 -12.37 5.57
CA GLN A 146 -3.71 -11.88 5.35
C GLN A 146 -4.28 -12.48 4.08
N TRP A 147 -4.60 -13.77 4.13
CA TRP A 147 -5.34 -14.45 3.07
C TRP A 147 -6.68 -13.77 2.85
N ARG A 148 -6.96 -13.40 1.60
CA ARG A 148 -8.20 -12.74 1.20
C ARG A 148 -8.69 -13.27 -0.13
N PRO A 149 -10.00 -13.19 -0.41
CA PRO A 149 -10.51 -13.46 -1.75
C PRO A 149 -9.80 -12.60 -2.80
N LEU A 150 -9.65 -13.14 -4.00
CA LEU A 150 -8.92 -12.46 -5.07
C LEU A 150 -9.54 -11.08 -5.41
N GLN A 151 -10.87 -10.98 -5.42
CA GLN A 151 -11.56 -9.72 -5.69
C GLN A 151 -11.21 -8.61 -4.70
N ASP A 152 -10.94 -8.93 -3.44
CA ASP A 152 -10.58 -7.91 -2.44
C ASP A 152 -9.22 -7.30 -2.77
N ILE A 153 -8.26 -8.14 -3.19
CA ILE A 153 -6.92 -7.69 -3.60
C ILE A 153 -7.01 -6.85 -4.88
N LEU A 154 -7.74 -7.32 -5.88
CA LEU A 154 -7.91 -6.61 -7.15
C LEU A 154 -8.68 -5.29 -6.96
N THR A 155 -9.65 -5.24 -6.05
CA THR A 155 -10.37 -3.99 -5.70
C THR A 155 -9.39 -2.95 -5.16
N VAL A 156 -8.47 -3.35 -4.27
CA VAL A 156 -7.43 -2.44 -3.76
C VAL A 156 -6.52 -1.95 -4.87
N TYR A 157 -6.08 -2.82 -5.78
CA TYR A 157 -5.24 -2.40 -6.92
C TYR A 157 -5.95 -1.43 -7.85
N LEU A 158 -7.22 -1.67 -8.17
CA LEU A 158 -8.03 -0.76 -8.97
C LEU A 158 -8.20 0.60 -8.26
N GLN A 159 -8.51 0.58 -6.96
CA GLN A 159 -8.60 1.81 -6.17
C GLN A 159 -7.27 2.57 -6.15
N MET A 160 -6.12 1.89 -6.10
CA MET A 160 -4.81 2.53 -6.18
C MET A 160 -4.57 3.23 -7.53
N ILE A 161 -5.09 2.67 -8.63
CA ILE A 161 -5.05 3.31 -9.95
C ILE A 161 -5.94 4.56 -9.96
N GLU A 162 -7.19 4.43 -9.51
CA GLU A 162 -8.17 5.52 -9.45
C GLU A 162 -7.75 6.64 -8.46
N ASP A 163 -7.05 6.28 -7.39
CA ASP A 163 -6.46 7.19 -6.42
C ASP A 163 -5.17 7.85 -6.92
N ARG A 164 -4.67 7.51 -8.11
CA ARG A 164 -3.38 7.96 -8.66
C ARG A 164 -2.17 7.59 -7.78
N LYS A 165 -2.33 6.63 -6.87
CA LYS A 165 -1.18 6.01 -6.17
C LYS A 165 -0.33 5.22 -7.13
N VAL A 166 -0.98 4.54 -8.08
CA VAL A 166 -0.32 3.84 -9.16
C VAL A 166 -0.82 4.46 -10.46
N TYR A 167 0.09 4.99 -11.26
CA TYR A 167 -0.29 5.72 -12.46
C TYR A 167 0.78 5.55 -13.52
N THR A 168 0.48 5.92 -14.76
CA THR A 168 1.40 5.78 -15.88
C THR A 168 1.81 7.16 -16.37
N SER A 169 3.09 7.28 -16.78
CA SER A 169 3.68 8.53 -17.25
C SER A 169 4.21 8.35 -18.67
N SER A 170 4.15 9.42 -19.47
CA SER A 170 4.76 9.50 -20.80
C SER A 170 6.29 9.37 -20.77
N THR A 171 6.89 9.65 -19.62
CA THR A 171 8.26 9.26 -19.27
C THR A 171 8.20 8.05 -18.36
N PRO A 172 8.05 6.82 -18.91
CA PRO A 172 8.07 5.62 -18.10
C PRO A 172 9.36 5.59 -17.28
N SER A 173 9.28 5.09 -16.05
CA SER A 173 10.49 4.71 -15.33
C SER A 173 11.30 3.78 -16.24
N LYS A 174 12.65 3.78 -16.16
CA LYS A 174 13.54 3.00 -17.03
C LYS A 174 13.17 1.50 -17.16
N PHE A 175 12.28 1.00 -16.30
CA PHE A 175 11.88 -0.40 -16.20
C PHE A 175 10.36 -0.63 -16.27
N PHE A 176 9.50 0.39 -16.13
CA PHE A 176 8.04 0.20 -16.01
C PHE A 176 7.22 1.35 -16.61
N SER A 177 6.10 0.98 -17.23
CA SER A 177 5.02 1.90 -17.63
C SER A 177 4.29 2.52 -16.42
N TRP A 178 4.41 1.91 -15.24
CA TRP A 178 3.80 2.38 -13.99
C TRP A 178 4.79 3.11 -13.09
N ASN A 179 4.30 4.16 -12.45
CA ASN A 179 4.92 4.89 -11.35
C ASN A 179 4.08 4.67 -10.09
N PHE A 180 4.73 4.80 -8.94
CA PHE A 180 4.10 4.67 -7.63
C PHE A 180 4.35 5.93 -6.82
N GLU A 181 3.28 6.63 -6.46
CA GLU A 181 3.33 7.70 -5.47
C GLU A 181 3.26 7.11 -4.06
N THR A 182 4.20 7.52 -3.22
CA THR A 182 4.23 7.09 -1.81
C THR A 182 3.03 7.64 -1.02
N PHE A 183 2.52 8.81 -1.40
CA PHE A 183 1.27 9.37 -0.93
C PHE A 183 0.66 10.29 -1.99
N THR A 184 -0.64 10.49 -1.91
CA THR A 184 -1.41 11.37 -2.80
C THR A 184 -2.06 12.48 -1.99
N LYS A 185 -2.51 13.54 -2.68
CA LYS A 185 -3.32 14.59 -2.04
C LYS A 185 -4.55 14.01 -1.34
N ARG A 186 -5.18 12.99 -1.92
CA ARG A 186 -6.34 12.31 -1.35
C ARG A 186 -6.01 11.56 -0.05
N ASP A 187 -4.82 10.99 0.06
CA ASP A 187 -4.36 10.38 1.32
C ASP A 187 -4.22 11.43 2.42
N VAL A 188 -3.65 12.60 2.09
CA VAL A 188 -3.53 13.72 3.01
C VAL A 188 -4.90 14.20 3.46
N GLU A 189 -5.83 14.44 2.51
CA GLU A 189 -7.21 14.86 2.80
C GLU A 189 -7.95 13.86 3.69
N ARG A 190 -7.85 12.54 3.39
CA ARG A 190 -8.44 11.48 4.22
C ARG A 190 -7.85 11.45 5.63
N ALA A 191 -6.52 11.55 5.75
CA ALA A 191 -5.83 11.55 7.04
C ALA A 191 -6.21 12.77 7.89
N VAL A 192 -6.23 13.97 7.29
CA VAL A 192 -6.70 15.19 7.94
C VAL A 192 -8.14 15.04 8.39
N ALA A 193 -9.04 14.54 7.53
CA ALA A 193 -10.44 14.36 7.88
C ALA A 193 -10.65 13.39 9.07
N VAL A 194 -9.92 12.27 9.10
CA VAL A 194 -9.96 11.33 10.22
C VAL A 194 -9.40 11.95 11.50
N PHE A 195 -8.28 12.67 11.40
CA PHE A 195 -7.66 13.35 12.53
C PHE A 195 -8.58 14.43 13.11
N VAL A 196 -9.18 15.27 12.27
CA VAL A 196 -10.15 16.29 12.71
C VAL A 196 -11.35 15.67 13.41
N ARG A 197 -11.90 14.58 12.87
CA ARG A 197 -13.00 13.83 13.53
C ARG A 197 -12.60 13.29 14.90
N LEU A 198 -11.36 12.82 15.05
CA LEU A 198 -10.84 12.39 16.36
C LEU A 198 -10.79 13.57 17.33
N ILE A 199 -10.26 14.71 16.90
CA ILE A 199 -10.21 15.93 17.72
C ILE A 199 -11.61 16.37 18.14
N ASP A 200 -12.56 16.43 17.20
CA ASP A 200 -13.96 16.78 17.48
C ASP A 200 -14.60 15.83 18.50
N ALA A 201 -14.38 14.52 18.34
CA ALA A 201 -14.92 13.52 19.24
C ALA A 201 -14.33 13.62 20.66
N ILE A 202 -13.07 14.04 20.79
CA ILE A 202 -12.45 14.30 22.09
C ILE A 202 -13.08 15.55 22.72
N GLU A 203 -13.14 16.67 21.99
CA GLU A 203 -13.71 17.92 22.52
C GLU A 203 -15.17 17.76 22.98
N GLN A 204 -15.98 17.03 22.22
CA GLN A 204 -17.38 16.75 22.58
C GLN A 204 -17.53 15.93 23.87
N LYS A 205 -16.54 15.11 24.21
CA LYS A 205 -16.54 14.26 25.41
C LYS A 205 -15.93 14.96 26.62
N LEU A 206 -15.24 16.08 26.43
CA LEU A 206 -14.70 16.85 27.55
C LEU A 206 -15.86 17.49 28.34
N PRO A 207 -15.88 17.36 29.67
CA PRO A 207 -16.92 17.97 30.49
C PRO A 207 -16.98 19.48 30.25
N SER A 208 -18.15 20.02 29.91
CA SER A 208 -18.36 21.47 29.79
C SER A 208 -18.27 22.22 31.14
N ASP A 209 -18.20 21.48 32.26
CA ASP A 209 -18.28 21.98 33.63
C ASP A 209 -16.91 22.31 34.27
N SER A 210 -16.01 22.97 33.52
CA SER A 210 -14.84 23.64 34.10
C SER A 210 -15.25 24.97 34.76
N LYS A 211 -16.26 24.97 35.63
CA LYS A 211 -16.51 26.09 36.58
C LYS A 211 -15.53 26.09 37.75
N PHE A 212 -14.72 25.05 37.87
CA PHE A 212 -13.57 25.02 38.76
C PHE A 212 -12.32 24.75 37.92
N THR A 213 -11.34 25.65 38.05
CA THR A 213 -10.09 25.74 37.28
C THR A 213 -10.24 26.09 35.80
N LEU A 214 -9.84 27.32 35.46
CA LEU A 214 -9.39 27.69 34.11
C LEU A 214 -8.52 26.55 33.56
N PRO A 215 -8.72 26.06 32.32
CA PRO A 215 -7.73 25.21 31.70
C PRO A 215 -6.40 25.95 31.75
N SER A 216 -5.44 25.40 32.50
CA SER A 216 -4.11 25.99 32.58
C SER A 216 -3.60 26.20 31.15
N LEU A 217 -2.86 27.29 30.89
CA LEU A 217 -2.23 27.52 29.58
C LEU A 217 -1.42 26.31 29.08
N GLN A 218 -1.01 25.41 29.98
CA GLN A 218 -0.29 24.16 29.70
C GLN A 218 -1.11 23.07 29.02
N THR A 219 -2.45 23.11 29.07
CA THR A 219 -3.32 22.11 28.43
C THR A 219 -3.85 22.53 27.08
N GLN A 220 -3.63 23.79 26.67
CA GLN A 220 -4.06 24.28 25.36
C GLN A 220 -2.94 24.12 24.35
N ILE A 221 -3.31 23.90 23.09
CA ILE A 221 -2.36 23.72 22.00
C ILE A 221 -2.92 24.29 20.70
N ASP A 222 -2.07 24.96 19.94
CA ASP A 222 -2.40 25.45 18.60
C ASP A 222 -1.97 24.40 17.57
N LEU A 223 -2.88 24.01 16.68
CA LEU A 223 -2.62 23.08 15.56
C LEU A 223 -2.08 23.78 14.30
N LEU A 224 -1.61 25.02 14.42
CA LEU A 224 -1.02 25.76 13.31
C LEU A 224 0.47 25.45 13.22
N TYR A 225 0.89 24.82 12.13
CA TYR A 225 2.29 24.48 11.88
C TYR A 225 2.85 25.28 10.69
N PRO A 226 3.47 26.45 10.91
CA PRO A 226 4.04 27.25 9.84
C PRO A 226 5.19 26.53 9.13
N THR A 227 5.37 26.82 7.84
CA THR A 227 6.46 26.30 7.01
C THR A 227 7.85 26.49 7.63
N ALA A 228 8.06 27.60 8.36
CA ALA A 228 9.31 27.89 9.07
C ALA A 228 9.59 26.87 10.18
N VAL A 229 8.60 26.55 11.02
CA VAL A 229 8.71 25.56 12.09
C VAL A 229 9.00 24.17 11.53
N LEU A 230 8.32 23.79 10.44
CA LEU A 230 8.56 22.51 9.78
C LEU A 230 9.97 22.44 9.15
N GLY A 231 10.51 23.58 8.70
CA GLY A 231 11.88 23.71 8.23
C GLY A 231 12.91 23.53 9.36
N GLU A 232 12.68 24.15 10.52
CA GLU A 232 13.52 23.98 11.72
C GLU A 232 13.52 22.55 12.23
N ALA A 233 12.41 21.83 12.07
CA ALA A 233 12.28 20.41 12.36
C ALA A 233 12.92 19.49 11.30
N TYR A 234 13.55 20.05 10.25
CA TYR A 234 14.16 19.34 9.12
C TYR A 234 13.17 18.42 8.37
N ILE A 235 11.88 18.74 8.39
CA ILE A 235 10.86 18.00 7.66
C ILE A 235 10.93 18.43 6.20
N LYS A 236 11.41 17.53 5.33
CA LYS A 236 11.62 17.79 3.90
C LYS A 236 10.33 18.16 3.16
N GLU A 237 10.50 18.99 2.14
CA GLU A 237 9.48 19.20 1.10
C GLU A 237 9.11 17.85 0.46
N ASP A 238 7.88 17.76 -0.07
CA ASP A 238 7.34 16.56 -0.71
C ASP A 238 7.22 15.31 0.18
N THR A 239 7.11 15.49 1.50
CA THR A 239 6.77 14.41 2.43
C THR A 239 5.30 14.44 2.83
N PHE A 240 4.70 13.25 2.99
CA PHE A 240 3.32 13.11 3.48
C PHE A 240 3.10 13.91 4.77
N LEU A 241 4.07 13.84 5.68
CA LEU A 241 4.01 14.48 6.98
C LEU A 241 3.94 16.00 6.87
N ARG A 242 4.79 16.61 6.03
CA ARG A 242 4.76 18.07 5.81
C ARG A 242 3.42 18.49 5.21
N SER A 243 2.95 17.77 4.18
CA SER A 243 1.65 18.05 3.57
C SER A 243 0.49 17.88 4.56
N PHE A 244 0.54 16.87 5.42
CA PHE A 244 -0.44 16.61 6.47
C PHE A 244 -0.48 17.76 7.50
N LEU A 245 0.67 18.14 8.07
CA LEU A 245 0.74 19.19 9.08
C LEU A 245 0.31 20.56 8.53
N LEU A 246 0.66 20.88 7.28
CA LEU A 246 0.24 22.12 6.61
C LEU A 246 -1.27 22.13 6.26
N ALA A 247 -1.88 20.96 6.07
CA ALA A 247 -3.29 20.83 5.73
C ALA A 247 -4.21 20.78 6.96
N LEU A 248 -3.66 20.70 8.17
CA LEU A 248 -4.45 20.76 9.40
C LEU A 248 -5.15 22.12 9.54
N PRO A 249 -6.38 22.16 10.09
CA PRO A 249 -7.08 23.41 10.30
C PRO A 249 -6.35 24.26 11.35
N ASN A 250 -6.31 25.57 11.12
CA ASN A 250 -5.89 26.52 12.13
C ASN A 250 -6.91 26.54 13.28
N ARG A 251 -6.64 25.74 14.32
CA ARG A 251 -7.53 25.52 15.47
C ARG A 251 -6.73 25.47 16.75
N ARG A 252 -7.24 26.13 17.78
CA ARG A 252 -6.76 26.03 19.15
C ARG A 252 -7.59 25.01 19.91
N LEU A 253 -6.93 24.00 20.46
CA LEU A 253 -7.58 22.95 21.24
C LEU A 253 -7.59 23.31 22.73
N SER A 254 -8.64 22.89 23.42
CA SER A 254 -8.77 23.01 24.88
C SER A 254 -8.03 21.92 25.66
N PHE A 255 -7.49 20.92 24.95
CA PHE A 255 -6.78 19.78 25.50
C PHE A 255 -5.49 19.51 24.73
N ARG A 256 -4.51 18.93 25.43
CA ARG A 256 -3.22 18.50 24.86
C ARG A 256 -3.07 16.97 24.83
N TYR A 257 -3.72 16.27 25.76
CA TYR A 257 -3.60 14.83 25.92
C TYR A 257 -4.74 14.10 25.20
N ILE A 258 -4.40 13.16 24.31
CA ILE A 258 -5.37 12.30 23.62
C ILE A 258 -5.63 10.99 24.37
N ALA A 259 -4.70 10.62 25.26
CA ALA A 259 -4.79 9.49 26.18
C ALA A 259 -3.90 9.78 27.40
N PRO A 260 -4.04 9.04 28.52
CA PRO A 260 -3.13 9.16 29.66
C PRO A 260 -1.68 8.99 29.22
N GLY A 261 -0.87 10.02 29.45
CA GLY A 261 0.56 10.05 29.07
C GLY A 261 0.83 10.16 27.57
N VAL A 262 -0.15 10.43 26.70
CA VAL A 262 0.06 10.66 25.26
C VAL A 262 -0.44 12.05 24.88
N GLN A 263 0.50 12.93 24.52
CA GLN A 263 0.23 14.32 24.19
C GLN A 263 0.46 14.66 22.71
N LEU A 264 -0.37 15.58 22.21
CA LEU A 264 -0.15 16.30 20.97
C LEU A 264 1.05 17.25 21.13
N GLN A 265 1.77 17.44 20.03
CA GLN A 265 2.96 18.28 19.99
C GLN A 265 2.66 19.67 19.46
N SER A 266 3.06 20.70 20.22
CA SER A 266 2.94 22.07 19.77
C SER A 266 3.96 22.37 18.65
N PRO A 267 3.84 23.50 17.94
CA PRO A 267 4.85 23.91 16.96
C PRO A 267 6.25 24.01 17.59
N SER A 268 6.37 24.47 18.84
CA SER A 268 7.66 24.50 19.54
C SER A 268 8.19 23.10 19.86
N ASP A 269 7.33 22.15 20.22
CA ASP A 269 7.73 20.75 20.45
C ASP A 269 8.22 20.08 19.15
N ILE A 270 7.63 20.43 18.01
CA ILE A 270 8.05 19.95 16.68
C ILE A 270 9.39 20.55 16.27
N ALA A 271 9.67 21.80 16.62
CA ALA A 271 10.99 22.39 16.38
C ALA A 271 12.08 21.71 17.24
N ASP A 272 11.77 21.33 18.49
CA ASP A 272 12.70 20.70 19.43
C ASP A 272 12.63 19.16 19.42
N GLN A 273 12.74 18.56 18.22
CA GLN A 273 12.80 17.11 18.08
C GLN A 273 14.20 16.57 18.38
N PRO A 274 14.31 15.33 18.89
CA PRO A 274 15.62 14.72 19.17
C PRO A 274 16.33 14.26 17.89
N PHE A 275 15.60 14.00 16.80
CA PHE A 275 16.14 13.34 15.62
C PHE A 275 17.00 14.24 14.73
N PRO A 276 16.67 15.52 14.47
CA PRO A 276 17.52 16.38 13.64
C PRO A 276 19.01 16.38 14.03
N LYS A 277 19.30 16.41 15.34
CA LYS A 277 20.67 16.32 15.88
C LYS A 277 21.31 14.94 15.63
N LEU A 278 20.52 13.87 15.72
CA LEU A 278 20.97 12.52 15.42
C LEU A 278 21.32 12.34 13.93
N PHE A 279 20.53 12.96 13.04
CA PHE A 279 20.72 12.83 11.59
C PHE A 279 21.87 13.71 11.06
N SER A 280 22.16 14.86 11.68
CA SER A 280 23.38 15.62 11.38
C SER A 280 24.66 14.85 11.72
N ASP A 281 24.62 13.96 12.71
CA ASP A 281 25.77 13.11 13.05
C ASP A 281 25.86 11.90 12.09
N LEU A 282 24.72 11.40 11.62
CA LEU A 282 24.63 10.27 10.68
C LEU A 282 24.97 10.64 9.23
N SER A 283 24.85 11.91 8.81
CA SER A 283 25.20 12.34 7.45
C SER A 283 26.68 12.14 7.10
N ASN A 284 27.53 11.86 8.10
CA ASN A 284 28.93 11.48 7.92
C ASN A 284 29.14 9.97 7.66
N ARG A 285 28.07 9.16 7.65
CA ARG A 285 28.16 7.72 7.39
C ARG A 285 27.95 7.38 5.91
N ILE A 286 28.64 6.34 5.46
CA ILE A 286 28.69 5.88 4.05
C ILE A 286 27.32 5.34 3.57
N ASP A 287 26.43 4.95 4.49
CA ASP A 287 25.11 4.40 4.21
C ASP A 287 23.97 5.43 4.27
N TYR A 288 24.26 6.70 4.59
CA TYR A 288 23.26 7.76 4.64
C TYR A 288 22.75 8.10 3.24
N ASN A 289 21.44 7.92 3.03
CA ASN A 289 20.77 8.41 1.84
C ASN A 289 20.08 9.73 2.18
N GLU A 290 20.47 10.81 1.50
CA GLU A 290 19.89 12.14 1.67
C GLU A 290 18.38 12.18 1.38
N LYS A 291 17.80 11.11 0.80
CA LYS A 291 16.35 10.98 0.60
C LYS A 291 15.60 10.35 1.77
N ASP A 292 16.29 9.83 2.78
CA ASP A 292 15.62 9.16 3.89
C ASP A 292 14.87 10.18 4.76
N PRO A 293 13.59 9.94 5.08
CA PRO A 293 12.81 10.86 5.91
C PRO A 293 13.29 10.80 7.36
N ILE A 294 13.42 11.97 7.99
CA ILE A 294 13.67 12.07 9.42
C ILE A 294 12.37 11.70 10.15
N PRO A 295 12.39 10.76 11.11
CA PRO A 295 11.22 10.42 11.89
C PRO A 295 10.75 11.64 12.69
N LEU A 296 9.44 11.81 12.80
CA LEU A 296 8.82 12.81 13.66
C LEU A 296 7.95 12.11 14.68
N LEU A 297 8.06 12.51 15.94
CA LEU A 297 7.08 12.15 16.94
C LEU A 297 5.83 13.01 16.73
N LEU A 298 4.77 12.46 16.14
CA LEU A 298 3.50 13.19 16.05
C LEU A 298 2.80 13.30 17.43
N PHE A 299 3.03 12.29 18.27
CA PHE A 299 2.59 12.25 19.67
C PHE A 299 3.80 12.01 20.57
N ARG A 300 3.82 12.65 21.74
CA ARG A 300 4.87 12.44 22.74
C ARG A 300 4.31 11.66 23.93
N GLY A 301 5.05 10.66 24.39
CA GLY A 301 4.78 10.01 25.67
C GLY A 301 5.27 10.85 26.85
N GLU A 302 4.55 10.85 27.98
CA GLU A 302 5.09 11.30 29.26
C GLU A 302 5.78 10.13 29.97
N GLY A 303 7.07 10.31 30.25
CA GLY A 303 7.92 9.35 30.95
C GLY A 303 9.34 9.38 30.41
N GLU A 304 10.33 9.14 31.29
CA GLU A 304 11.68 8.80 30.83
C GLU A 304 11.59 7.53 29.99
N SER A 305 12.20 7.55 28.80
CA SER A 305 12.42 6.34 28.00
C SER A 305 13.35 5.43 28.79
N LYS A 306 12.80 4.59 29.67
CA LYS A 306 13.49 3.43 30.19
C LYS A 306 13.51 2.39 29.06
N SER A 307 14.32 2.66 28.04
CA SER A 307 14.64 1.63 27.06
C SER A 307 15.34 0.48 27.82
N PRO A 308 14.96 -0.79 27.58
CA PRO A 308 15.74 -1.94 28.02
C PRO A 308 17.10 -1.99 27.30
#